data_AF-A0A7W5EIS8-F1
#
_entry.id   AF-A0A7W5EIS8-F1
#
_cell.length_a   1.000
_cell.length_b   1.000
_cell.length_c   1.000
_cell.angle_alpha   90.00
_cell.angle_beta   90.00
_cell.angle_gamma   90.00
#
_symmetry.space_group_name_H-M   'P 1'
#
loop_
_entity.id
_entity.type
_entity.pdbx_description
1 polymer ?
#
loop_
_entity_poly.entity_id
_entity_poly.type
_entity_poly.pdbx_seq_one_letter_code
_entity_poly.pdbx_strand_id
1 'polypeptide(L)'
;MPTEKIDIGPLLADLAASEARALTRDLGRSRDRHKAIHEARKAVRRLRAVLHIGLERFDDHATAVDRSLRALGRGLSTLRDAHVAVVTAKTLVGEAKPSERAAWNAAITALELRRDGMLTESLRLDPEFRRRIARVQRAADAIAAMPWKKVRKKDVRSALTYSSKRVHRAAERAREEGTAALVHDWRRRVRRERLQLQALHTLRKRGGVQVERVNESPASIRKLTRIADQLGWQQDLRLLKNGLRAVDIEVDEAVLGTVRHAIAESRT
;
A
#
# COMPACT_ATOMS: atom_id res chain seq x y z
N MET A 1 -8.76 -36.62 23.33
CA MET A 1 -8.35 -35.22 23.55
C MET A 1 -9.24 -34.32 22.70
N PRO A 2 -9.96 -33.35 23.27
CA PRO A 2 -10.74 -32.42 22.46
C PRO A 2 -9.78 -31.60 21.61
N THR A 3 -9.95 -31.65 20.28
CA THR A 3 -9.23 -30.81 19.33
C THR A 3 -9.56 -29.36 19.65
N GLU A 4 -8.62 -28.64 20.25
CA GLU A 4 -8.77 -27.24 20.60
C GLU A 4 -9.18 -26.46 19.34
N LYS A 5 -10.40 -25.95 19.35
CA LYS A 5 -11.00 -25.31 18.18
C LYS A 5 -10.23 -24.02 17.93
N ILE A 6 -9.36 -24.01 16.93
CA ILE A 6 -8.49 -22.87 16.64
C ILE A 6 -9.36 -21.65 16.31
N ASP A 7 -9.37 -20.68 17.22
CA ASP A 7 -10.15 -19.46 17.07
C ASP A 7 -9.47 -18.46 16.13
N ILE A 8 -10.22 -17.95 15.17
CA ILE A 8 -9.71 -17.01 14.16
C ILE A 8 -9.30 -15.65 14.75
N GLY A 9 -9.93 -15.24 15.85
CA GLY A 9 -9.68 -13.97 16.52
C GLY A 9 -8.23 -13.83 17.01
N PRO A 10 -7.75 -14.72 17.89
CA PRO A 10 -6.35 -14.77 18.32
C PRO A 10 -5.36 -14.83 17.16
N LEU A 11 -5.63 -15.64 16.13
CA LEU A 11 -4.77 -15.72 14.94
C LEU A 11 -4.66 -14.40 14.17
N LEU A 12 -5.77 -13.65 14.06
CA LEU A 12 -5.76 -12.31 13.46
C LEU A 12 -4.98 -11.31 14.32
N ALA A 13 -5.06 -11.43 15.66
CA ALA A 13 -4.27 -10.64 16.59
C ALA A 13 -2.77 -10.87 16.40
N ASP A 14 -2.34 -12.14 16.31
CA ASP A 14 -0.95 -12.51 16.08
C ASP A 14 -0.43 -11.99 14.74
N LEU A 15 -1.26 -12.06 13.70
CA LEU A 15 -0.93 -11.50 12.39
C LEU A 15 -0.79 -9.97 12.47
N ALA A 16 -1.71 -9.28 13.13
CA ALA A 16 -1.63 -7.83 13.34
C ALA A 16 -0.35 -7.45 14.12
N ALA A 17 -0.02 -8.18 15.18
CA ALA A 17 1.20 -7.98 15.95
C ALA A 17 2.46 -8.20 15.09
N SER A 18 2.47 -9.23 14.24
CA SER A 18 3.55 -9.49 13.29
C SER A 18 3.74 -8.34 12.29
N GLU A 19 2.65 -7.77 11.78
CA GLU A 19 2.71 -6.62 10.87
C GLU A 19 3.18 -5.34 11.57
N ALA A 20 2.79 -5.12 12.82
CA ALA A 20 3.27 -4.00 13.62
C ALA A 20 4.78 -4.10 13.93
N ARG A 21 5.27 -5.30 14.25
CA ARG A 21 6.71 -5.58 14.40
C ARG A 21 7.46 -5.35 13.08
N ALA A 22 6.89 -5.81 11.97
CA ALA A 22 7.48 -5.60 10.65
C ALA A 22 7.59 -4.11 10.31
N LEU A 23 6.53 -3.35 10.54
CA LEU A 23 6.50 -1.91 10.36
C LEU A 23 7.58 -1.19 11.18
N THR A 24 7.71 -1.54 12.46
CA THR A 24 8.74 -0.97 13.35
C THR A 24 10.15 -1.26 12.84
N ARG A 25 10.43 -2.52 12.49
CA ARG A 25 11.73 -2.94 11.95
C ARG A 25 12.05 -2.24 10.63
N ASP A 26 11.08 -2.15 9.73
CA ASP A 26 11.30 -1.54 8.42
C ASP A 26 11.52 -0.02 8.54
N LEU A 27 10.86 0.66 9.47
CA LEU A 27 11.17 2.07 9.76
C LEU A 27 12.57 2.27 10.36
N GLY A 28 13.00 1.37 11.25
CA GLY A 28 14.31 1.42 11.89
C GLY A 28 15.48 0.99 11.02
N ARG A 29 15.23 0.51 9.80
CA ARG A 29 16.30 0.10 8.88
C ARG A 29 16.95 1.31 8.22
N SER A 30 18.26 1.47 8.40
CA SER A 30 19.05 2.55 7.79
C SER A 30 19.54 2.25 6.38
N ARG A 31 19.88 0.99 6.09
CA ARG A 31 20.29 0.54 4.75
C ARG A 31 19.10 0.50 3.79
N ASP A 32 19.31 1.02 2.58
CA ASP A 32 18.28 1.10 1.53
C ASP A 32 16.96 1.70 2.04
N ARG A 33 17.05 2.97 2.47
CA ARG A 33 15.95 3.67 3.13
C ARG A 33 14.69 3.77 2.25
N HIS A 34 14.85 3.85 0.93
CA HIS A 34 13.74 3.87 -0.01
C HIS A 34 12.94 2.56 -0.02
N LYS A 35 13.63 1.41 -0.04
CA LYS A 35 13.00 0.10 0.14
C LYS A 35 12.41 -0.08 1.53
N ALA A 36 13.09 0.41 2.56
CA ALA A 36 12.62 0.39 3.93
C ALA A 36 11.28 1.13 4.09
N ILE A 37 11.16 2.34 3.50
CA ILE A 37 9.91 3.12 3.43
C ILE A 37 8.83 2.36 2.64
N HIS A 38 9.20 1.71 1.54
CA HIS A 38 8.27 0.90 0.76
C HIS A 38 7.67 -0.26 1.58
N GLU A 39 8.50 -1.01 2.29
CA GLU A 39 8.08 -2.13 3.13
C GLU A 39 7.29 -1.66 4.35
N ALA A 40 7.70 -0.57 5.02
CA ALA A 40 6.92 0.07 6.06
C ALA A 40 5.51 0.44 5.57
N ARG A 41 5.39 1.06 4.39
CA ARG A 41 4.08 1.37 3.79
C ARG A 41 3.27 0.10 3.48
N LYS A 42 3.91 -0.99 3.06
CA LYS A 42 3.23 -2.29 2.87
C LYS A 42 2.72 -2.83 4.20
N ALA A 43 3.52 -2.79 5.26
CA ALA A 43 3.14 -3.24 6.60
C ALA A 43 1.96 -2.41 7.16
N VAL A 44 1.96 -1.08 7.01
CA VAL A 44 0.80 -0.23 7.35
C VAL A 44 -0.46 -0.69 6.62
N ARG A 45 -0.38 -0.99 5.32
CA ARG A 45 -1.54 -1.45 4.55
C ARG A 45 -2.04 -2.81 5.01
N ARG A 46 -1.14 -3.76 5.30
CA ARG A 46 -1.48 -5.10 5.80
C ARG A 46 -2.11 -5.03 7.18
N LEU A 47 -1.50 -4.29 8.11
CA LEU A 47 -2.03 -4.07 9.45
C LEU A 47 -3.44 -3.48 9.42
N ARG A 48 -3.66 -2.43 8.61
CA ARG A 48 -4.99 -1.84 8.43
C ARG A 48 -5.99 -2.79 7.78
N ALA A 49 -5.56 -3.65 6.85
CA ALA A 49 -6.44 -4.64 6.25
C ALA A 49 -6.91 -5.67 7.29
N VAL A 50 -6.02 -6.15 8.15
CA VAL A 50 -6.35 -7.06 9.26
C VAL A 50 -7.25 -6.38 10.29
N LEU A 51 -6.93 -5.15 10.69
CA LEU A 51 -7.76 -4.36 11.62
C LEU A 51 -9.21 -4.20 11.12
N HIS A 52 -9.39 -3.96 9.81
CA HIS A 52 -10.71 -3.82 9.19
C HIS A 52 -11.53 -5.12 9.17
N ILE A 53 -10.93 -6.28 9.41
CA ILE A 53 -11.68 -7.55 9.53
C ILE A 53 -12.46 -7.59 10.86
N GLY A 54 -11.87 -7.09 11.94
CA GLY A 54 -12.47 -7.13 13.28
C GLY A 54 -13.24 -5.87 13.67
N LEU A 55 -13.25 -4.83 12.83
CA LEU A 55 -13.67 -3.47 13.20
C LEU A 55 -15.10 -3.40 13.78
N GLU A 56 -16.05 -4.19 13.27
CA GLU A 56 -17.43 -4.25 13.78
C GLU A 56 -17.55 -4.81 15.21
N ARG A 57 -16.49 -5.47 15.72
CA ARG A 57 -16.41 -6.01 17.09
C ARG A 57 -15.59 -5.15 18.03
N PHE A 58 -14.96 -4.11 17.50
CA PHE A 58 -14.16 -3.17 18.27
C PHE A 58 -14.96 -1.91 18.57
N ASP A 59 -14.49 -1.15 19.55
CA ASP A 59 -15.06 0.14 19.91
C ASP A 59 -14.53 1.27 19.00
N ASP A 60 -14.95 2.51 19.28
CA ASP A 60 -14.52 3.70 18.54
C ASP A 60 -13.00 3.94 18.62
N HIS A 61 -12.32 3.36 19.62
CA HIS A 61 -10.87 3.42 19.72
C HIS A 61 -10.20 2.78 18.52
N ALA A 62 -10.73 1.69 17.97
CA ALA A 62 -10.19 1.06 16.77
C ALA A 62 -10.24 1.98 15.54
N THR A 63 -11.27 2.82 15.42
CA THR A 63 -11.36 3.84 14.36
C THR A 63 -10.30 4.93 14.53
N ALA A 64 -10.00 5.35 15.76
CA ALA A 64 -8.91 6.28 16.03
C ALA A 64 -7.54 5.67 15.68
N VAL A 65 -7.33 4.39 15.99
CA VAL A 65 -6.10 3.67 15.63
C VAL A 65 -5.95 3.54 14.10
N ASP A 66 -7.01 3.18 13.36
CA ASP A 66 -6.96 3.14 11.89
C ASP A 66 -6.61 4.52 11.29
N ARG A 67 -7.19 5.59 11.83
CA ARG A 67 -6.87 6.97 11.43
C ARG A 67 -5.41 7.28 11.69
N SER A 68 -4.87 6.85 12.82
CA SER A 68 -3.45 7.04 13.17
C SER A 68 -2.52 6.32 12.19
N LEU A 69 -2.80 5.03 11.91
CA LEU A 69 -2.06 4.25 10.92
C LEU A 69 -2.18 4.84 9.51
N ARG A 70 -3.37 5.35 9.14
CA ARG A 70 -3.58 6.03 7.86
C ARG A 70 -2.72 7.29 7.76
N ALA A 71 -2.66 8.10 8.80
CA ALA A 71 -1.86 9.32 8.80
C ALA A 71 -0.35 9.01 8.77
N LEU A 72 0.10 7.98 9.49
CA LEU A 72 1.47 7.46 9.37
C LEU A 72 1.80 7.07 7.92
N GLY A 73 0.92 6.27 7.30
CA GLY A 73 1.06 5.91 5.89
C GLY A 73 1.13 7.13 4.98
N ARG A 74 0.23 8.11 5.15
CA ARG A 74 0.25 9.36 4.36
C ARG A 74 1.55 10.14 4.53
N GLY A 75 2.09 10.22 5.74
CA GLY A 75 3.35 10.90 6.02
C GLY A 75 4.56 10.30 5.31
N LEU A 76 4.46 9.05 4.82
CA LEU A 76 5.48 8.39 4.00
C LEU A 76 5.18 8.43 2.50
N SER A 77 4.02 8.96 2.07
CA SER A 77 3.61 8.94 0.66
C SER A 77 4.52 9.78 -0.20
N THR A 78 4.82 11.00 0.22
CA THR A 78 5.62 11.94 -0.56
C THR A 78 7.01 11.38 -0.89
N LEU A 79 7.69 10.75 0.08
CA LEU A 79 8.97 10.07 -0.13
C LEU A 79 8.84 8.87 -1.08
N ARG A 80 7.79 8.05 -0.89
CA ARG A 80 7.56 6.90 -1.75
C ARG A 80 7.28 7.33 -3.19
N ASP A 81 6.48 8.37 -3.37
CA ASP A 81 6.02 8.85 -4.67
C ASP A 81 7.19 9.46 -5.46
N ALA A 82 8.09 10.21 -4.81
CA ALA A 82 9.35 10.65 -5.40
C ALA A 82 10.22 9.46 -5.86
N HIS A 83 10.33 8.42 -5.03
CA HIS A 83 11.02 7.20 -5.43
C HIS A 83 10.30 6.41 -6.54
N VAL A 84 8.94 6.43 -6.59
CA VAL A 84 8.18 5.84 -7.71
C VAL A 84 8.58 6.55 -9.01
N ALA A 85 8.57 7.88 -9.03
CA ALA A 85 8.91 8.65 -10.23
C ALA A 85 10.26 8.24 -10.81
N VAL A 86 11.30 8.11 -9.97
CA VAL A 86 12.62 7.61 -10.41
C VAL A 86 12.54 6.20 -11.00
N VAL A 87 11.87 5.26 -10.31
CA VAL A 87 11.77 3.88 -10.79
C VAL A 87 11.02 3.81 -12.11
N THR A 88 9.92 4.56 -12.26
CA THR A 88 9.15 4.64 -13.50
C THR A 88 9.97 5.23 -14.64
N ALA A 89 10.75 6.29 -14.40
CA ALA A 89 11.67 6.83 -15.39
C ALA A 89 12.73 5.80 -15.82
N LYS A 90 13.30 5.06 -14.86
CA LYS A 90 14.26 3.97 -15.13
C LYS A 90 13.64 2.82 -15.92
N THR A 91 12.35 2.55 -15.77
CA THR A 91 11.64 1.60 -16.63
C THR A 91 11.52 2.13 -18.06
N LEU A 92 11.05 3.36 -18.24
CA LEU A 92 10.82 3.93 -19.57
C LEU A 92 12.13 4.15 -20.37
N VAL A 93 13.23 4.55 -19.74
CA VAL A 93 14.53 4.68 -20.43
C VAL A 93 15.06 3.34 -20.95
N GLY A 94 14.64 2.21 -20.35
CA GLY A 94 14.98 0.88 -20.86
C GLY A 94 14.48 0.67 -22.29
N GLU A 95 13.32 1.27 -22.60
CA GLU A 95 12.62 1.16 -23.88
C GLU A 95 12.90 2.35 -24.83
N ALA A 96 13.63 3.36 -24.36
CA ALA A 96 13.91 4.58 -25.11
C ALA A 96 14.94 4.37 -26.25
N LYS A 97 14.82 5.21 -27.30
CA LYS A 97 15.77 5.21 -28.43
C LYS A 97 17.16 5.64 -27.96
N PRO A 98 18.25 5.15 -28.59
CA PRO A 98 19.62 5.56 -28.22
C PRO A 98 19.82 7.08 -28.17
N SER A 99 19.21 7.83 -29.11
CA SER A 99 19.27 9.29 -29.17
C SER A 99 18.61 9.99 -27.97
N GLU A 100 17.67 9.35 -27.28
CA GLU A 100 16.91 9.91 -26.15
C GLU A 100 17.55 9.56 -24.80
N ARG A 101 18.50 8.61 -24.76
CA ARG A 101 19.06 8.09 -23.51
C ARG A 101 19.78 9.15 -22.68
N ALA A 102 20.48 10.07 -23.33
CA ALA A 102 21.18 11.16 -22.63
C ALA A 102 20.18 12.07 -21.90
N ALA A 103 19.10 12.48 -22.57
CA ALA A 103 18.05 13.30 -21.99
C ALA A 103 17.34 12.59 -20.82
N TRP A 104 17.03 11.29 -20.98
CA TRP A 104 16.48 10.48 -19.90
C TRP A 104 17.41 10.37 -18.69
N ASN A 105 18.71 10.17 -18.90
CA ASN A 105 19.69 10.08 -17.82
C ASN A 105 19.80 11.39 -17.04
N ALA A 106 19.74 12.54 -17.72
CA ALA A 106 19.69 13.85 -17.07
C ALA A 106 18.43 14.01 -16.21
N ALA A 107 17.26 13.68 -16.77
CA ALA A 107 15.98 13.72 -16.05
C ALA A 107 15.96 12.78 -14.82
N ILE A 108 16.48 11.55 -14.97
CA ILE A 108 16.61 10.59 -13.87
C ILE A 108 17.51 11.14 -12.78
N THR A 109 18.66 11.70 -13.13
CA THR A 109 19.60 12.29 -12.16
C THR A 109 18.93 13.40 -11.35
N ALA A 110 18.18 14.30 -11.99
CA ALA A 110 17.45 15.36 -11.32
C ALA A 110 16.35 14.83 -10.38
N LEU A 111 15.60 13.79 -10.82
CA LEU A 111 14.61 13.13 -9.97
C LEU A 111 15.25 12.44 -8.76
N GLU A 112 16.43 11.86 -8.91
CA GLU A 112 17.17 11.22 -7.82
C GLU A 112 17.66 12.23 -6.79
N LEU A 113 18.26 13.34 -7.25
CA LEU A 113 18.68 14.43 -6.37
C LEU A 113 17.51 14.97 -5.54
N ARG A 114 16.36 15.24 -6.20
CA ARG A 114 15.14 15.68 -5.52
C ARG A 114 14.65 14.65 -4.51
N ARG A 115 14.56 13.38 -4.89
CA ARG A 115 14.12 12.27 -4.02
C ARG A 115 15.00 12.19 -2.77
N ASP A 116 16.32 12.30 -2.93
CA ASP A 116 17.27 12.16 -1.83
C ASP A 116 17.32 13.41 -0.94
N GLY A 117 17.13 14.61 -1.51
CA GLY A 117 16.91 15.83 -0.75
C GLY A 117 15.66 15.77 0.14
N MET A 118 14.54 15.28 -0.40
CA MET A 118 13.30 15.09 0.38
C MET A 118 13.48 14.07 1.51
N LEU A 119 14.26 13.01 1.28
CA LEU A 119 14.56 12.03 2.31
C LEU A 119 15.41 12.65 3.43
N THR A 120 16.44 13.41 3.04
CA THR A 120 17.33 14.12 3.97
C THR A 120 16.53 15.06 4.88
N GLU A 121 15.65 15.87 4.29
CA GLU A 121 14.80 16.79 5.06
C GLU A 121 13.85 16.04 6.01
N SER A 122 13.25 14.94 5.55
CA SER A 122 12.38 14.12 6.40
C SER A 122 13.13 13.52 7.59
N LEU A 123 14.38 13.08 7.38
CA LEU A 123 15.24 12.55 8.44
C LEU A 123 15.75 13.65 9.37
N ARG A 124 15.94 14.88 8.88
CA ARG A 124 16.27 16.03 9.74
C ARG A 124 15.13 16.33 10.74
N LEU A 125 13.88 16.27 10.27
CA LEU A 125 12.68 16.52 11.09
C LEU A 125 12.33 15.37 12.04
N ASP A 126 12.59 14.12 11.62
CA ASP A 126 12.36 12.91 12.42
C ASP A 126 13.56 11.96 12.28
N PRO A 127 14.66 12.22 13.03
CA PRO A 127 15.88 11.42 12.96
C PRO A 127 15.60 9.94 13.18
N GLU A 128 16.10 9.10 12.26
CA GLU A 128 15.87 7.65 12.23
C GLU A 128 14.39 7.25 12.33
N PHE A 129 13.47 8.14 11.95
CA PHE A 129 12.03 7.98 12.08
C PHE A 129 11.55 7.60 13.50
N ARG A 130 12.26 8.06 14.55
CA ARG A 130 11.94 7.73 15.95
C ARG A 130 10.52 8.12 16.36
N ARG A 131 10.03 9.31 15.96
CA ARG A 131 8.66 9.75 16.27
C ARG A 131 7.62 8.86 15.58
N ARG A 132 7.88 8.46 14.34
CA ARG A 132 7.05 7.50 13.61
C ARG A 132 7.06 6.12 14.25
N ILE A 133 8.21 5.61 14.68
CA ILE A 133 8.34 4.34 15.39
C ILE A 133 7.54 4.36 16.69
N ALA A 134 7.69 5.41 17.52
CA ALA A 134 6.93 5.54 18.76
C ALA A 134 5.41 5.57 18.52
N ARG A 135 4.96 6.18 17.42
CA ARG A 135 3.56 6.15 16.99
C ARG A 135 3.09 4.75 16.59
N VAL A 136 3.95 3.95 15.96
CA VAL A 136 3.65 2.56 15.61
C VAL A 136 3.50 1.71 16.87
N GLN A 137 4.41 1.86 17.84
CA GLN A 137 4.35 1.13 19.11
C GLN A 137 3.04 1.40 19.84
N ARG A 138 2.65 2.68 20.02
CA ARG A 138 1.35 3.02 20.62
C ARG A 138 0.16 2.44 19.86
N ALA A 139 0.21 2.43 18.53
CA ALA A 139 -0.85 1.82 17.73
C ALA A 139 -0.86 0.28 17.88
N ALA A 140 0.30 -0.35 18.03
CA ALA A 140 0.43 -1.78 18.25
C ALA A 140 -0.13 -2.20 19.61
N ASP A 141 0.18 -1.44 20.68
CA ASP A 141 -0.34 -1.69 22.02
C ASP A 141 -1.86 -1.56 22.05
N ALA A 142 -2.39 -0.50 21.45
CA ALA A 142 -3.83 -0.29 21.30
C ALA A 142 -4.51 -1.42 20.51
N ILE A 143 -3.86 -1.93 19.45
CA ILE A 143 -4.35 -3.06 18.67
C ILE A 143 -4.34 -4.34 19.49
N ALA A 144 -3.29 -4.59 20.28
CA ALA A 144 -3.18 -5.79 21.11
C ALA A 144 -4.27 -5.84 22.19
N ALA A 145 -4.68 -4.67 22.71
CA ALA A 145 -5.74 -4.55 23.72
C ALA A 145 -7.17 -4.74 23.15
N MET A 146 -7.35 -4.79 21.83
CA MET A 146 -8.68 -4.97 21.23
C MET A 146 -9.27 -6.34 21.58
N PRO A 147 -10.61 -6.48 21.64
CA PRO A 147 -11.27 -7.72 22.01
C PRO A 147 -11.26 -8.75 20.87
N TRP A 148 -10.07 -9.15 20.39
CA TRP A 148 -9.87 -10.14 19.32
C TRP A 148 -10.56 -11.46 19.61
N LYS A 149 -10.61 -11.86 20.89
CA LYS A 149 -11.37 -13.03 21.37
C LYS A 149 -12.87 -12.95 21.13
N LYS A 150 -13.44 -11.82 20.70
CA LYS A 150 -14.85 -11.68 20.28
C LYS A 150 -15.04 -11.81 18.77
N VAL A 151 -13.96 -11.76 17.98
CA VAL A 151 -14.01 -11.92 16.52
C VAL A 151 -14.23 -13.40 16.19
N ARG A 152 -15.25 -13.69 15.38
CA ARG A 152 -15.61 -15.04 14.93
C ARG A 152 -15.55 -15.12 13.40
N LYS A 153 -15.55 -16.34 12.86
CA LYS A 153 -15.57 -16.58 11.40
C LYS A 153 -16.72 -15.86 10.68
N LYS A 154 -17.89 -15.73 11.32
CA LYS A 154 -19.04 -14.99 10.76
C LYS A 154 -18.73 -13.50 10.55
N ASP A 155 -17.97 -12.89 11.45
CA ASP A 155 -17.60 -11.48 11.36
C ASP A 155 -16.59 -11.26 10.23
N VAL A 156 -15.63 -12.19 10.10
CA VAL A 156 -14.70 -12.21 8.98
C VAL A 156 -15.45 -12.31 7.65
N ARG A 157 -16.41 -13.23 7.54
CA ARG A 157 -17.24 -13.36 6.34
C ARG A 157 -17.98 -12.05 6.01
N SER A 158 -18.64 -11.44 6.99
CA SER A 158 -19.34 -10.17 6.83
C SER A 158 -18.41 -9.05 6.35
N ALA A 159 -17.23 -8.91 6.98
CA ALA A 159 -16.24 -7.89 6.62
C ALA A 159 -15.72 -8.07 5.17
N LEU A 160 -15.52 -9.30 4.72
CA LEU A 160 -15.08 -9.60 3.36
C LEU A 160 -16.20 -9.39 2.34
N THR A 161 -17.44 -9.81 2.65
CA THR A 161 -18.61 -9.49 1.81
C THR A 161 -18.78 -7.98 1.64
N TYR A 162 -18.63 -7.23 2.73
CA TYR A 162 -18.68 -5.77 2.68
C TYR A 162 -17.55 -5.19 1.82
N SER A 163 -16.31 -5.67 2.00
CA SER A 163 -15.15 -5.23 1.23
C SER A 163 -15.33 -5.48 -0.27
N SER A 164 -15.87 -6.64 -0.64
CA SER A 164 -16.16 -6.98 -2.04
C SER A 164 -17.23 -6.08 -2.66
N LYS A 165 -18.34 -5.83 -1.94
CA LYS A 165 -19.37 -4.86 -2.37
C LYS A 165 -18.78 -3.46 -2.57
N ARG A 166 -17.87 -3.03 -1.68
CA ARG A 166 -17.19 -1.73 -1.79
C ARG A 166 -16.25 -1.66 -2.99
N VAL A 167 -15.59 -2.76 -3.36
CA VAL A 167 -14.78 -2.84 -4.58
C VAL A 167 -15.65 -2.72 -5.82
N HIS A 168 -16.75 -3.47 -5.89
CA HIS A 168 -17.69 -3.41 -7.01
C HIS A 168 -18.21 -1.99 -7.26
N ARG A 169 -18.77 -1.36 -6.22
CA ARG A 169 -19.31 0.01 -6.30
C ARG A 169 -18.26 1.04 -6.71
N ALA A 170 -17.01 0.88 -6.29
CA ALA A 170 -15.96 1.79 -6.71
C ALA A 170 -15.53 1.55 -8.16
N ALA A 171 -15.60 0.31 -8.64
CA ALA A 171 -15.36 -0.02 -10.03
C ALA A 171 -16.42 0.57 -10.95
N GLU A 172 -17.71 0.47 -10.58
CA GLU A 172 -18.83 1.09 -11.30
C GLU A 172 -18.61 2.60 -11.45
N ARG A 173 -18.44 3.31 -10.33
CA ARG A 173 -18.19 4.76 -10.34
C ARG A 173 -16.93 5.16 -11.12
N ALA A 174 -15.86 4.38 -11.01
CA ALA A 174 -14.63 4.66 -11.76
C ALA A 174 -14.82 4.45 -13.27
N ARG A 175 -15.67 3.51 -13.70
CA ARG A 175 -16.02 3.31 -15.11
C ARG A 175 -16.96 4.40 -15.64
N GLU A 176 -17.91 4.85 -14.82
CA GLU A 176 -18.88 5.89 -15.20
C GLU A 176 -18.22 7.27 -15.35
N GLU A 177 -17.44 7.70 -14.36
CA GLU A 177 -16.92 9.07 -14.30
C GLU A 177 -15.44 9.19 -14.72
N GLY A 178 -14.67 8.09 -14.68
CA GLY A 178 -13.28 8.05 -15.14
C GLY A 178 -12.26 8.91 -14.38
N THR A 179 -12.66 9.63 -13.32
CA THR A 179 -11.76 10.60 -12.68
C THR A 179 -10.58 9.94 -11.98
N ALA A 180 -9.44 10.63 -11.95
CA ALA A 180 -8.23 10.13 -11.29
C ALA A 180 -8.46 9.77 -9.80
N ALA A 181 -9.32 10.53 -9.11
CA ALA A 181 -9.65 10.29 -7.71
C ALA A 181 -10.48 9.00 -7.53
N LEU A 182 -11.43 8.73 -8.43
CA LEU A 182 -12.26 7.52 -8.36
C LEU A 182 -11.49 6.26 -8.73
N VAL A 183 -10.65 6.33 -9.77
CA VAL A 183 -9.70 5.27 -10.12
C VAL A 183 -8.76 4.97 -8.94
N HIS A 184 -8.30 6.01 -8.24
CA HIS A 184 -7.48 5.85 -7.04
C HIS A 184 -8.24 5.21 -5.87
N ASP A 185 -9.49 5.61 -5.61
CA ASP A 185 -10.31 4.98 -4.57
C ASP A 185 -10.61 3.51 -4.90
N TRP A 186 -10.91 3.20 -6.16
CA TRP A 186 -11.09 1.83 -6.63
C TRP A 186 -9.84 0.99 -6.38
N ARG A 187 -8.65 1.44 -6.81
CA ARG A 187 -7.37 0.77 -6.54
C ARG A 187 -7.14 0.53 -5.05
N ARG A 188 -7.45 1.52 -4.21
CA ARG A 188 -7.29 1.42 -2.75
C ARG A 188 -8.18 0.32 -2.16
N ARG A 189 -9.41 0.17 -2.64
CA ARG A 189 -10.34 -0.86 -2.17
C ARG A 189 -9.96 -2.25 -2.66
N VAL A 190 -9.59 -2.41 -3.93
CA VAL A 190 -9.08 -3.68 -4.49
C VAL A 190 -7.89 -4.17 -3.67
N ARG A 191 -6.95 -3.27 -3.34
CA ARG A 191 -5.80 -3.59 -2.49
C ARG A 191 -6.20 -4.05 -1.10
N ARG A 192 -7.22 -3.43 -0.48
CA ARG A 192 -7.68 -3.83 0.86
C ARG A 192 -8.27 -5.23 0.83
N GLU A 193 -9.21 -5.51 -0.08
CA GLU A 193 -9.82 -6.83 -0.22
C GLU A 193 -8.73 -7.89 -0.49
N ARG A 194 -7.79 -7.61 -1.40
CA ARG A 194 -6.65 -8.49 -1.66
C ARG A 194 -5.86 -8.81 -0.39
N LEU A 195 -5.52 -7.80 0.40
CA LEU A 195 -4.71 -7.98 1.61
C LEU A 195 -5.48 -8.75 2.69
N GLN A 196 -6.80 -8.59 2.77
CA GLN A 196 -7.65 -9.39 3.66
C GLN A 196 -7.67 -10.87 3.22
N LEU A 197 -7.84 -11.15 1.92
CA LEU A 197 -7.76 -12.53 1.41
C LEU A 197 -6.35 -13.13 1.61
N GLN A 198 -5.29 -12.35 1.43
CA GLN A 198 -3.92 -12.79 1.72
C GLN A 198 -3.72 -13.10 3.21
N ALA A 199 -4.32 -12.33 4.10
CA ALA A 199 -4.29 -12.62 5.53
C ALA A 199 -4.96 -13.96 5.83
N LEU A 200 -6.17 -14.20 5.31
CA LEU A 200 -6.89 -15.47 5.51
C LEU A 200 -6.16 -16.67 4.91
N HIS A 201 -5.64 -16.55 3.70
CA HIS A 201 -4.82 -17.60 3.09
C HIS A 201 -3.55 -17.89 3.91
N THR A 202 -2.96 -16.87 4.53
CA THR A 202 -1.83 -17.05 5.46
C THR A 202 -2.25 -17.82 6.71
N LEU A 203 -3.39 -17.48 7.31
CA LEU A 203 -3.92 -18.18 8.49
C LEU A 203 -4.28 -19.63 8.17
N ARG A 204 -4.89 -19.90 7.02
CA ARG A 204 -5.17 -21.26 6.54
C ARG A 204 -3.90 -22.08 6.40
N LYS A 205 -2.84 -21.52 5.82
CA LYS A 205 -1.55 -22.20 5.67
C LYS A 205 -0.85 -22.49 6.99
N ARG A 206 -0.98 -21.61 7.99
CA ARG A 206 -0.25 -21.72 9.27
C ARG A 206 -0.99 -22.53 10.32
N GLY A 207 -2.31 -22.38 10.40
CA GLY A 207 -3.12 -22.94 11.48
C GLY A 207 -4.36 -23.70 11.01
N GLY A 208 -4.47 -24.02 9.72
CA GLY A 208 -5.61 -24.79 9.18
C GLY A 208 -6.97 -24.09 9.25
N VAL A 209 -7.03 -22.82 9.67
CA VAL A 209 -8.28 -22.09 9.82
C VAL A 209 -8.79 -21.66 8.45
N GLN A 210 -9.93 -22.23 8.07
CA GLN A 210 -10.68 -21.86 6.88
C GLN A 210 -11.96 -21.12 7.27
N VAL A 211 -12.29 -20.05 6.54
CA VAL A 211 -13.57 -19.35 6.68
C VAL A 211 -14.50 -19.81 5.57
N GLU A 212 -15.63 -20.40 5.94
CA GLU A 212 -16.57 -20.94 4.96
C GLU A 212 -17.17 -19.80 4.14
N ARG A 213 -17.41 -20.03 2.84
CA ARG A 213 -17.97 -19.06 1.88
C ARG A 213 -17.07 -17.83 1.60
N VAL A 214 -15.78 -17.92 1.89
CA VAL A 214 -14.78 -16.92 1.46
C VAL A 214 -13.83 -17.57 0.45
N ASN A 215 -13.64 -16.92 -0.71
CA ASN A 215 -12.71 -17.39 -1.73
C ASN A 215 -11.34 -16.73 -1.59
N GLU A 216 -10.53 -17.23 -0.66
CA GLU A 216 -9.13 -16.85 -0.45
C GLU A 216 -8.14 -17.64 -1.34
N SER A 217 -8.60 -18.22 -2.45
CA SER A 217 -7.73 -18.98 -3.33
C SER A 217 -6.60 -18.12 -3.93
N PRO A 218 -5.43 -18.71 -4.23
CA PRO A 218 -4.37 -18.00 -4.95
C PRO A 218 -4.83 -17.37 -6.26
N ALA A 219 -5.79 -17.98 -6.97
CA ALA A 219 -6.35 -17.44 -8.20
C ALA A 219 -7.13 -16.13 -7.95
N SER A 220 -7.97 -16.08 -6.92
CA SER A 220 -8.71 -14.88 -6.50
C SER A 220 -7.75 -13.73 -6.13
N ILE A 221 -6.72 -14.03 -5.33
CA ILE A 221 -5.69 -13.07 -4.94
C ILE A 221 -4.90 -12.54 -6.16
N ARG A 222 -4.56 -13.41 -7.11
CA ARG A 222 -3.89 -13.02 -8.37
C ARG A 222 -4.78 -12.14 -9.24
N LYS A 223 -6.09 -12.39 -9.31
CA LYS A 223 -7.04 -11.54 -10.03
C LYS A 223 -7.02 -10.11 -9.48
N LEU A 224 -7.17 -9.94 -8.16
CA LEU A 224 -7.12 -8.61 -7.54
C LEU A 224 -5.74 -7.94 -7.65
N THR A 225 -4.67 -8.74 -7.69
CA THR A 225 -3.31 -8.23 -7.93
C THR A 225 -3.20 -7.60 -9.31
N ARG A 226 -3.61 -8.31 -10.37
CA ARG A 226 -3.60 -7.78 -11.74
C ARG A 226 -4.37 -6.46 -11.86
N ILE A 227 -5.58 -6.40 -11.28
CA ILE A 227 -6.39 -5.16 -11.27
C ILE A 227 -5.64 -4.03 -10.54
N ALA A 228 -5.09 -4.30 -9.35
CA ALA A 228 -4.38 -3.27 -8.56
C ALA A 228 -3.08 -2.76 -9.22
N ASP A 229 -2.43 -3.62 -10.01
CA ASP A 229 -1.18 -3.32 -10.71
C ASP A 229 -1.46 -2.53 -12.00
N GLN A 230 -2.48 -2.90 -12.78
CA GLN A 230 -2.95 -2.12 -13.93
C GLN A 230 -3.34 -0.69 -13.53
N LEU A 231 -4.21 -0.55 -12.52
CA LEU A 231 -4.57 0.76 -11.95
C LEU A 231 -3.36 1.46 -11.31
N GLY A 232 -2.33 0.69 -10.97
CA GLY A 232 -1.12 1.20 -10.38
C GLY A 232 -0.17 1.85 -11.37
N TRP A 233 0.01 1.22 -12.52
CA TRP A 233 0.84 1.74 -13.60
C TRP A 233 0.39 3.14 -14.04
N GLN A 234 -0.91 3.35 -14.21
CA GLN A 234 -1.50 4.66 -14.53
C GLN A 234 -1.14 5.74 -13.49
N GLN A 235 -1.13 5.38 -12.20
CA GLN A 235 -0.76 6.31 -11.12
C GLN A 235 0.74 6.60 -11.17
N ASP A 236 1.56 5.59 -11.40
CA ASP A 236 3.01 5.70 -11.37
C ASP A 236 3.52 6.59 -12.52
N LEU A 237 2.90 6.51 -13.71
CA LEU A 237 3.13 7.45 -14.82
C LEU A 237 2.74 8.90 -14.48
N ARG A 238 1.63 9.11 -13.76
CA ARG A 238 1.23 10.46 -13.29
C ARG A 238 2.23 11.00 -12.25
N LEU A 239 2.75 10.14 -11.39
CA LEU A 239 3.78 10.51 -10.43
C LEU A 239 5.08 10.91 -11.13
N LEU A 240 5.48 10.17 -12.18
CA LEU A 240 6.61 10.56 -13.03
C LEU A 240 6.38 11.93 -13.67
N LYS A 241 5.25 12.14 -14.34
CA LYS A 241 4.91 13.44 -14.95
C LYS A 241 4.99 14.60 -13.94
N ASN A 242 4.45 14.41 -12.74
CA ASN A 242 4.50 15.43 -11.70
C ASN A 242 5.91 15.61 -11.14
N GLY A 243 6.70 14.54 -11.04
CA GLY A 243 8.10 14.60 -10.63
C GLY A 243 8.96 15.40 -11.62
N LEU A 244 8.81 15.15 -12.92
CA LEU A 244 9.52 15.87 -13.98
C LEU A 244 9.17 17.36 -14.03
N ARG A 245 7.96 17.74 -13.61
CA ARG A 245 7.56 19.16 -13.49
C ARG A 245 8.14 19.85 -12.26
N ALA A 246 8.65 19.09 -11.30
CA ALA A 246 9.08 19.59 -10.00
C ALA A 246 10.60 19.54 -9.82
N VAL A 247 11.35 19.21 -10.88
CA VAL A 247 12.82 19.33 -10.89
C VAL A 247 13.23 20.70 -11.41
N ASP A 248 14.38 21.20 -10.94
CA ASP A 248 14.89 22.55 -11.25
C ASP A 248 15.72 22.58 -12.55
N ILE A 249 15.43 21.68 -13.48
CA ILE A 249 16.08 21.62 -14.79
C ILE A 249 15.03 21.68 -15.89
N GLU A 250 15.43 22.16 -17.06
CA GLU A 250 14.62 21.99 -18.27
C GLU A 250 14.62 20.50 -18.65
N VAL A 251 13.42 19.93 -18.80
CA VAL A 251 13.24 18.53 -19.21
C VAL A 251 12.96 18.49 -20.70
N ASP A 252 13.78 17.74 -21.43
CA ASP A 252 13.67 17.56 -22.87
C ASP A 252 12.26 17.12 -23.33
N GLU A 253 11.75 17.71 -24.40
CA GLU A 253 10.43 17.41 -24.95
C GLU A 253 10.28 15.97 -25.44
N ALA A 254 11.36 15.30 -25.84
CA ALA A 254 11.32 13.88 -26.17
C ALA A 254 10.92 13.04 -24.95
N VAL A 255 11.49 13.32 -23.78
CA VAL A 255 11.14 12.66 -22.50
C VAL A 255 9.68 12.94 -22.14
N LEU A 256 9.25 14.19 -22.24
CA LEU A 256 7.86 14.58 -21.95
C LEU A 256 6.88 13.93 -22.94
N GLY A 257 7.27 13.81 -24.21
CA GLY A 257 6.54 13.13 -25.28
C GLY A 257 6.30 11.66 -24.96
N THR A 258 7.35 10.91 -24.60
CA THR A 258 7.24 9.50 -24.19
C THR A 258 6.30 9.33 -23.01
N VAL A 259 6.42 10.18 -21.97
CA VAL A 259 5.53 10.11 -20.79
C VAL A 259 4.08 10.42 -21.15
N ARG A 260 3.82 11.41 -22.02
CA ARG A 260 2.47 11.73 -22.50
C ARG A 260 1.86 10.55 -23.26
N HIS A 261 2.64 9.91 -24.13
CA HIS A 261 2.22 8.75 -24.90
C HIS A 261 1.90 7.56 -23.98
N ALA A 262 2.80 7.19 -23.08
CA ALA A 262 2.56 6.10 -22.12
C ALA A 262 1.32 6.33 -21.24
N ILE A 263 1.06 7.58 -20.84
CA ILE A 263 -0.18 7.92 -20.11
C ILE A 263 -1.42 7.70 -20.98
N ALA A 264 -1.38 8.07 -22.25
CA ALA A 264 -2.50 7.89 -23.18
C ALA A 264 -2.81 6.40 -23.39
N GLU A 265 -1.78 5.59 -23.67
CA GLU A 265 -1.93 4.13 -23.86
C GLU A 265 -2.44 3.42 -22.60
N SER A 266 -2.08 3.92 -21.41
CA SER A 266 -2.54 3.32 -20.16
C SER A 266 -4.02 3.57 -19.84
N ARG A 267 -4.70 4.49 -20.55
CA ARG A 267 -6.12 4.83 -20.34
C ARG A 267 -7.07 3.96 -21.17
N THR A 268 -6.59 3.41 -22.28
CA THR A 268 -7.25 2.38 -23.09
C THR A 268 -7.19 1.02 -22.41
#